data_AF-C6BUA3-F1
#
_entry.id   AF-C6BUA3-F1
#
_cell.length_a   1.000
_cell.length_b   1.000
_cell.length_c   1.000
_cell.angle_alpha   90.00
_cell.angle_beta   90.00
_cell.angle_gamma   90.00
#
_symmetry.space_group_name_H-M   'P 1'
#
loop_
_entity.id
_entity.type
_entity.pdbx_description
1 polymer ?
#
loop_
_entity_poly.entity_id
_entity_poly.type
_entity_poly.pdbx_seq_one_letter_code
_entity_poly.pdbx_strand_id
1 'polypeptide(L)'
;MKIFATLSVFLIALTGCSSWHNANYPDQAVAKVEFKKDRKECEKRTTEKLQIDNEDRSKTITTNSAQFSANYSRTKEFDKCMRIRGWVKR
;
A
#
# COMPACT_ATOMS: atom_id res chain seq x y z
N MET A 1 19.42 -17.74 22.87
CA MET A 1 18.96 -17.31 21.54
C MET A 1 17.44 -17.49 21.43
N LYS A 2 16.63 -16.58 21.99
CA LYS A 2 15.14 -16.65 21.93
C LYS A 2 14.47 -15.30 21.64
N ILE A 3 15.26 -14.22 21.59
CA ILE A 3 14.77 -12.83 21.53
C ILE A 3 14.54 -12.37 20.07
N PHE A 4 15.18 -13.01 19.09
CA PHE A 4 15.05 -12.61 17.68
C PHE A 4 13.75 -13.07 17.01
N ALA A 5 13.04 -14.06 17.56
CA ALA A 5 11.82 -14.59 16.96
C ALA A 5 10.56 -13.75 17.27
N THR A 6 10.59 -12.92 18.31
CA THR A 6 9.45 -12.07 18.70
C THR A 6 9.39 -10.75 17.94
N LEU A 7 10.53 -10.28 17.40
CA LEU A 7 10.60 -9.00 16.68
C LEU A 7 9.92 -9.07 15.30
N SER A 8 9.97 -10.23 14.63
CA SER A 8 9.39 -10.44 13.29
C SER A 8 7.86 -10.48 13.29
N VAL A 9 7.22 -10.89 14.39
CA VAL A 9 5.75 -10.92 14.51
C VAL A 9 5.15 -9.51 14.61
N PHE A 10 5.87 -8.58 15.23
CA PHE A 10 5.39 -7.19 15.41
C PHE A 10 5.48 -6.35 14.13
N LEU A 11 6.46 -6.60 13.26
CA LEU A 11 6.56 -5.90 11.96
C LEU A 11 5.42 -6.25 11.00
N ILE A 12 4.84 -7.46 11.11
CA ILE A 12 3.69 -7.87 10.29
C ILE A 12 2.40 -7.17 10.76
N ALA A 13 2.33 -6.76 12.02
CA ALA A 13 1.15 -6.09 12.58
C ALA A 13 1.02 -4.59 12.20
N LEU A 14 2.09 -3.96 11.71
CA LEU A 14 2.07 -2.56 11.27
C LEU A 14 1.53 -2.38 9.84
N THR A 15 1.29 -3.45 9.10
CA THR A 15 0.35 -3.38 7.98
C THR A 15 -1.05 -3.34 8.59
N GLY A 16 -1.46 -2.16 9.06
CA GLY A 16 -2.79 -1.94 9.61
C GLY A 16 -3.79 -2.64 8.70
N CYS A 17 -4.59 -3.54 9.27
CA CYS A 17 -5.63 -4.28 8.58
C CYS A 17 -6.71 -3.30 8.11
N SER A 18 -6.38 -2.46 7.13
CA SER A 18 -7.33 -1.64 6.41
C SER A 18 -8.25 -2.63 5.71
N SER A 19 -9.49 -2.72 6.18
CA SER A 19 -10.47 -3.64 5.63
C SER A 19 -10.99 -3.03 4.34
N TRP A 20 -10.76 -3.70 3.22
CA TRP A 20 -11.26 -3.26 1.93
C TRP A 20 -12.48 -4.09 1.55
N HIS A 21 -13.49 -3.44 1.00
CA HIS A 21 -14.69 -4.08 0.51
C HIS A 21 -14.97 -3.69 -0.93
N ASN A 22 -15.50 -4.62 -1.71
CA ASN A 22 -15.91 -4.40 -3.09
C ASN A 22 -17.26 -5.08 -3.30
N ALA A 23 -18.30 -4.29 -3.57
CA ALA A 23 -19.66 -4.78 -3.73
C ALA A 23 -19.85 -5.66 -4.98
N ASN A 24 -18.91 -5.61 -5.94
CA ASN A 24 -18.95 -6.43 -7.15
C ASN A 24 -18.62 -7.91 -6.87
N TYR A 25 -18.06 -8.23 -5.70
CA TYR A 25 -17.70 -9.59 -5.30
C TYR A 25 -18.50 -10.01 -4.05
N PRO A 26 -19.72 -10.53 -4.22
CA PRO A 26 -20.55 -10.98 -3.10
C PRO A 26 -19.98 -12.22 -2.40
N ASP A 27 -19.28 -13.09 -3.14
CA ASP A 27 -18.53 -14.22 -2.57
C ASP A 27 -17.21 -13.73 -1.97
N GLN A 28 -17.03 -13.97 -0.67
CA GLN A 28 -15.83 -13.60 0.08
C GLN A 28 -14.57 -14.32 -0.42
N ALA A 29 -14.67 -15.56 -0.89
CA ALA A 29 -13.52 -16.31 -1.38
C ALA A 29 -12.98 -15.67 -2.67
N VAL A 30 -13.88 -15.33 -3.59
CA VAL A 30 -13.55 -14.60 -4.83
C VAL A 30 -13.01 -13.21 -4.51
N ALA A 31 -13.68 -12.46 -3.62
CA ALA A 31 -13.22 -11.14 -3.19
C ALA A 31 -11.78 -11.19 -2.64
N LYS A 32 -11.43 -12.21 -1.87
CA LYS A 32 -10.07 -12.35 -1.31
C LYS A 32 -9.01 -12.62 -2.38
N VAL A 33 -9.34 -13.37 -3.42
CA VAL A 33 -8.43 -13.65 -4.54
C VAL A 33 -8.21 -12.38 -5.36
N GLU A 34 -9.29 -11.72 -5.76
CA GLU A 34 -9.22 -10.48 -6.54
C GLU A 34 -8.56 -9.35 -5.74
N PHE A 35 -8.83 -9.23 -4.45
CA PHE A 35 -8.15 -8.25 -3.58
C PHE A 35 -6.64 -8.42 -3.62
N LYS A 36 -6.13 -9.66 -3.52
CA LYS A 36 -4.68 -9.92 -3.56
C LYS A 36 -4.07 -9.55 -4.90
N LYS A 37 -4.79 -9.81 -6.00
CA LYS A 37 -4.35 -9.48 -7.36
C LYS A 37 -4.31 -7.97 -7.56
N ASP A 38 -5.40 -7.29 -7.28
CA ASP A 38 -5.54 -5.84 -7.43
C ASP A 38 -4.57 -5.09 -6.53
N ARG A 39 -4.39 -5.54 -5.28
CA ARG A 39 -3.43 -4.97 -4.36
C ARG A 39 -2.01 -5.00 -4.93
N LYS A 40 -1.56 -6.16 -5.43
CA LYS A 40 -0.21 -6.30 -6.02
C LYS A 40 -0.03 -5.39 -7.24
N GLU A 41 -1.05 -5.30 -8.09
CA GLU A 41 -1.02 -4.45 -9.27
C GLU A 41 -0.96 -2.96 -8.89
N CYS A 42 -1.75 -2.54 -7.89
CA CYS A 42 -1.73 -1.18 -7.38
C CYS A 42 -0.43 -0.84 -6.63
N GLU A 43 0.17 -1.77 -5.88
CA GLU A 43 1.50 -1.60 -5.27
C GLU A 43 2.58 -1.39 -6.34
N LYS A 44 2.56 -2.21 -7.41
CA LYS A 44 3.49 -2.07 -8.55
C LYS A 44 3.31 -0.72 -9.24
N ARG A 45 2.09 -0.36 -9.63
CA ARG A 45 1.77 0.90 -10.31
C ARG A 45 2.16 2.13 -9.48
N THR A 46 1.91 2.07 -8.16
CA THR A 46 2.29 3.15 -7.25
C THR A 46 3.80 3.33 -7.21
N THR A 47 4.55 2.22 -7.18
CA THR A 47 6.02 2.24 -7.18
C THR A 47 6.56 2.82 -8.50
N GLU A 48 6.08 2.34 -9.64
CA GLU A 48 6.50 2.84 -10.96
C GLU A 48 6.21 4.34 -11.11
N LYS A 49 5.00 4.78 -10.73
CA LYS A 49 4.62 6.19 -10.83
C LYS A 49 5.50 7.09 -9.95
N LEU A 50 5.75 6.68 -8.71
CA LEU A 50 6.60 7.45 -7.82
C LEU A 50 8.08 7.40 -8.22
N GLN A 51 8.54 6.35 -8.90
CA GLN A 51 9.91 6.31 -9.45
C GLN A 51 10.08 7.35 -10.57
N ILE A 52 9.09 7.46 -11.47
CA ILE A 52 9.06 8.49 -12.52
C ILE A 52 9.07 9.90 -11.89
N ASP A 53 8.24 10.12 -10.87
CA ASP A 53 8.20 11.42 -10.17
C ASP A 53 9.49 11.77 -9.40
N ASN A 54 10.34 10.76 -9.11
CA ASN A 54 11.61 10.94 -8.40
C ASN A 54 12.80 11.20 -9.33
N GLU A 55 12.71 10.85 -10.62
CA GLU A 55 13.80 11.07 -11.59
C GLU A 55 14.13 12.56 -11.74
N ASP A 56 13.12 13.43 -11.57
CA ASP A 56 13.26 14.90 -11.57
C ASP A 56 13.66 15.52 -10.22
N ARG A 57 13.67 14.74 -9.12
CA ARG A 57 13.86 15.25 -7.74
C ARG A 57 15.24 14.95 -7.15
N SER A 58 16.29 15.05 -7.96
CA SER A 58 17.71 14.87 -7.58
C SER A 58 18.23 15.76 -6.41
N LYS A 59 17.40 16.60 -5.78
CA LYS A 59 17.79 17.30 -4.54
C LYS A 59 17.50 16.43 -3.32
N THR A 60 18.56 15.94 -2.70
CA THR A 60 18.57 15.22 -1.42
C THR A 60 17.85 16.05 -0.34
N ILE A 61 16.58 15.74 -0.05
CA ILE A 61 15.84 16.35 1.06
C ILE A 61 15.73 15.30 2.18
N THR A 62 16.71 15.31 3.08
CA THR A 62 16.77 14.47 4.29
C THR A 62 16.02 15.13 5.45
N THR A 63 14.70 15.32 5.31
CA THR A 63 13.85 15.78 6.42
C THR A 63 12.69 14.82 6.64
N ASN A 64 12.31 14.60 7.91
CA ASN A 64 11.17 13.74 8.27
C ASN A 64 9.89 14.13 7.49
N SER A 65 9.67 15.43 7.28
CA SER A 65 8.55 15.97 6.50
C SER A 65 8.52 15.48 5.05
N ALA A 66 9.68 15.28 4.41
CA ALA A 66 9.78 14.70 3.07
C ALA A 66 9.45 13.20 3.05
N GLN A 67 9.83 12.46 4.10
CA GLN A 67 9.44 11.05 4.24
C GLN A 67 7.92 10.91 4.49
N PHE A 68 7.34 11.78 5.31
CA PHE A 68 5.89 11.83 5.50
C PHE A 68 5.16 12.20 4.22
N SER A 69 5.65 13.17 3.43
CA SER A 69 5.02 13.56 2.17
C SER A 69 5.14 12.48 1.10
N ALA A 70 6.26 11.76 1.03
CA ALA A 70 6.44 10.62 0.15
C ALA A 70 5.53 9.44 0.52
N ASN A 71 5.44 9.12 1.83
CA ASN A 71 4.54 8.08 2.32
C ASN A 71 3.07 8.43 2.08
N TYR A 72 2.68 9.68 2.35
CA TYR A 72 1.34 10.18 2.06
C TYR A 72 0.99 10.07 0.57
N SER A 73 1.93 10.46 -0.31
CA SER A 73 1.74 10.40 -1.76
C SER A 73 1.60 8.95 -2.24
N ARG A 74 2.42 8.03 -1.70
CA ARG A 74 2.31 6.59 -1.94
C ARG A 74 0.95 6.05 -1.51
N THR A 75 0.51 6.35 -0.30
CA THR A 75 -0.81 5.90 0.20
C THR A 75 -1.94 6.45 -0.65
N LYS A 76 -1.88 7.73 -1.05
CA LYS A 76 -2.91 8.37 -1.88
C LYS A 76 -3.02 7.74 -3.28
N GLU A 77 -1.90 7.47 -3.93
CA GLU A 77 -1.87 6.83 -5.25
C GLU A 77 -2.32 5.37 -5.20
N PHE A 78 -1.88 4.63 -4.17
CA PHE A 78 -2.37 3.28 -3.91
C PHE A 78 -3.89 3.27 -3.68
N ASP A 79 -4.39 4.14 -2.81
CA ASP A 79 -5.81 4.24 -2.50
C ASP A 79 -6.64 4.62 -3.72
N LYS A 80 -6.14 5.54 -4.55
CA LYS A 80 -6.77 5.91 -5.81
C LYS A 80 -6.88 4.72 -6.76
N CYS A 81 -5.80 3.95 -6.91
CA CYS A 81 -5.80 2.74 -7.74
C CYS A 81 -6.83 1.71 -7.25
N MET A 82 -6.87 1.44 -5.95
CA MET A 82 -7.82 0.51 -5.34
C MET A 82 -9.28 0.96 -5.53
N ARG A 83 -9.57 2.26 -5.35
CA ARG A 83 -10.92 2.82 -5.56
C ARG A 83 -11.40 2.70 -6.99
N ILE A 84 -10.55 2.92 -7.98
CA ILE A 84 -10.89 2.75 -9.40
C ILE A 84 -11.32 1.31 -9.70
N ARG A 85 -10.79 0.34 -8.95
CA ARG A 85 -11.13 -1.09 -9.05
C ARG A 85 -12.36 -1.49 -8.23
N GLY A 86 -13.04 -0.53 -7.61
CA GLY A 86 -14.25 -0.75 -6.81
C GLY A 86 -13.97 -1.11 -5.35
N TRP A 87 -12.72 -1.05 -4.89
CA TRP A 87 -12.39 -1.28 -3.48
C TRP A 87 -12.60 -0.01 -2.66
N VAL A 88 -13.36 -0.13 -1.58
CA VAL A 88 -13.64 0.93 -0.62
C VAL A 88 -13.05 0.55 0.74
N LYS A 89 -12.27 1.45 1.35
CA LYS A 89 -11.78 1.28 2.72
C LYS A 89 -12.95 1.36 3.69
N ARG A 90 -12.98 0.44 4.65
CA ARG A 90 -13.74 0.56 5.90
C ARG A 90 -12.84 1.08 7.00
#